data_AF-A0A2H0LR47-F1
#
_entry.id   AF-A0A2H0LR47-F1
#
_cell.length_a   1.000
_cell.length_b   1.000
_cell.length_c   1.000
_cell.angle_alpha   90.00
_cell.angle_beta   90.00
_cell.angle_gamma   90.00
#
_symmetry.space_group_name_H-M   'P 1'
#
loop_
_entity.id
_entity.type
_entity.pdbx_description
1 polymer ?
#
loop_
_entity_poly.entity_id
_entity_poly.type
_entity_poly.pdbx_seq_one_letter_code
_entity_poly.pdbx_strand_id
1 'polypeptide(L)'
;MLVGAILIPWLIGFLILKRLTKHTALLNPFGLALAIGPAVGLAIISLILFVSLLLTNGKGIIVSNLVIGLLFALLVWLELKEVPWIGMPSKSAKYFQEKMQQLIKPFSSKQPSRIVFFLFTIAAFGLLIATLVYYLRYYISYCSWNIFGGWDAQYLWNYKARFLSRDPLYWRNMFSPVMAQWLLPDYPLLLPGSVAWGWNFTAHEMLIWPAVISLLFFLSLCFLVIWYLFAYVSAFSAFVAGSFLLTVHAYQFWSTTQYADIPFALFVTAATLLLICALRHRELKLFFLTGFLTGCAIWTKNEGIFFSLWLFTFFILTFSRASQIPASKKKSAFLLFLLGYLIPFLCFLIIKTTLGGAGIYMGSGRSAADYGHLITNLNRTKLIVISFLVLKWNSAQWLGLWACFYLAFLAVGRRLFQAYRWIIPGMVFCLEAGYFLVYQITPIELPFHISTSLLRLLLHSGVLALIFIFEVFNPKDCFAIKYTK
;
A
#
# COMPACT_ATOMS: atom_id res chain seq x y z
N MET A 1 -8.97 -26.18 -4.63
CA MET A 1 -7.90 -25.78 -3.67
C MET A 1 -7.40 -24.36 -3.89
N LEU A 2 -6.92 -23.98 -5.09
CA LEU A 2 -6.46 -22.59 -5.38
C LEU A 2 -7.50 -21.50 -5.02
N VAL A 3 -8.78 -21.72 -5.35
CA VAL A 3 -9.87 -20.80 -4.99
C VAL A 3 -9.92 -20.57 -3.47
N GLY A 4 -9.78 -21.61 -2.66
CA GLY A 4 -9.75 -21.49 -1.19
C GLY A 4 -8.56 -20.68 -0.68
N ALA A 5 -7.37 -20.89 -1.28
CA ALA A 5 -6.16 -20.15 -0.93
C ALA A 5 -6.29 -18.64 -1.17
N ILE A 6 -7.11 -18.22 -2.13
CA ILE A 6 -7.43 -16.81 -2.44
C ILE A 6 -8.56 -16.29 -1.55
N LEU A 7 -9.67 -17.04 -1.50
CA LEU A 7 -10.90 -16.59 -0.84
C LEU A 7 -10.72 -16.43 0.68
N ILE A 8 -9.98 -17.32 1.34
CA ILE A 8 -9.82 -17.26 2.80
C ILE A 8 -9.12 -15.97 3.25
N PRO A 9 -7.91 -15.61 2.76
CA PRO A 9 -7.29 -14.33 3.06
C PRO A 9 -8.23 -13.16 2.75
N TRP A 10 -8.84 -13.17 1.56
CA TRP A 10 -9.70 -12.07 1.14
C TRP A 10 -10.88 -11.88 2.10
N LEU A 11 -11.60 -12.94 2.45
CA LEU A 11 -12.73 -12.87 3.37
C LEU A 11 -12.30 -12.45 4.77
N ILE A 12 -11.17 -12.96 5.30
CA ILE A 12 -10.64 -12.53 6.60
C ILE A 12 -10.38 -11.02 6.60
N GLY A 13 -9.64 -10.52 5.61
CA GLY A 13 -9.33 -9.09 5.52
C GLY A 13 -10.59 -8.25 5.30
N PHE A 14 -11.51 -8.69 4.43
CA PHE A 14 -12.77 -8.03 4.16
C PHE A 14 -13.65 -7.92 5.41
N LEU A 15 -13.87 -9.04 6.13
CA LEU A 15 -14.72 -9.07 7.33
C LEU A 15 -14.14 -8.22 8.46
N ILE A 16 -12.81 -8.26 8.66
CA ILE A 16 -12.12 -7.40 9.63
C ILE A 16 -12.31 -5.92 9.28
N LEU A 17 -12.04 -5.54 8.02
CA LEU A 17 -12.17 -4.14 7.58
C LEU A 17 -13.62 -3.66 7.68
N LYS A 18 -14.58 -4.48 7.22
CA LYS A 18 -16.01 -4.18 7.32
C LYS A 18 -16.41 -3.91 8.77
N ARG A 19 -15.93 -4.72 9.71
CA ARG A 19 -16.24 -4.56 11.14
C ARG A 19 -15.55 -3.35 11.78
N LEU A 20 -14.26 -3.13 11.49
CA LEU A 20 -13.50 -1.98 12.00
C LEU A 20 -14.01 -0.64 11.47
N THR A 21 -14.52 -0.63 10.23
CA THR A 21 -15.09 0.56 9.59
C THR A 21 -16.60 0.70 9.82
N LYS A 22 -17.23 -0.27 10.47
CA LYS A 22 -18.66 -0.23 10.81
C LYS A 22 -18.95 0.97 11.72
N HIS A 23 -20.00 1.71 11.35
CA HIS A 23 -20.44 2.94 12.02
C HIS A 23 -19.43 4.10 12.03
N THR A 24 -18.37 4.04 11.22
CA THR A 24 -17.50 5.21 11.01
C THR A 24 -18.12 6.19 10.02
N ALA A 25 -17.73 7.45 10.08
CA ALA A 25 -18.05 8.46 9.07
C ALA A 25 -17.26 8.33 7.75
N LEU A 26 -16.52 7.23 7.57
CA LEU A 26 -15.79 6.94 6.34
C LEU A 26 -16.77 6.85 5.15
N LEU A 27 -16.40 7.45 4.02
CA LEU A 27 -17.21 7.38 2.80
C LEU A 27 -16.94 6.04 2.10
N ASN A 28 -18.01 5.31 1.78
CA ASN A 28 -17.94 3.98 1.16
C ASN A 28 -16.96 2.99 1.84
N PRO A 29 -17.16 2.64 3.13
CA PRO A 29 -16.29 1.71 3.85
C PRO A 29 -16.27 0.30 3.26
N PHE A 30 -17.36 -0.11 2.60
CA PHE A 30 -17.45 -1.36 1.87
C PHE A 30 -16.49 -1.40 0.68
N GLY A 31 -16.44 -0.33 -0.11
CA GLY A 31 -15.48 -0.20 -1.21
C GLY A 31 -14.02 -0.26 -0.75
N LEU A 32 -13.71 0.34 0.41
CA LEU A 32 -12.38 0.19 1.03
C LEU A 32 -12.09 -1.28 1.38
N ALA A 33 -13.05 -1.95 2.03
CA ALA A 33 -12.89 -3.35 2.43
C ALA A 33 -12.69 -4.27 1.23
N LEU A 34 -13.39 -4.02 0.11
CA LEU A 34 -13.16 -4.73 -1.15
C LEU A 34 -11.77 -4.42 -1.74
N ALA A 35 -11.35 -3.15 -1.73
CA ALA A 35 -10.10 -2.73 -2.32
C ALA A 35 -8.88 -3.35 -1.62
N ILE A 36 -8.79 -3.23 -0.30
CA ILE A 36 -7.58 -3.66 0.44
C ILE A 36 -7.76 -4.95 1.25
N GLY A 37 -8.95 -5.54 1.25
CA GLY A 37 -9.26 -6.80 1.93
C GLY A 37 -8.28 -7.94 1.60
N PRO A 38 -7.99 -8.23 0.31
CA PRO A 38 -7.01 -9.25 -0.06
C PRO A 38 -5.64 -9.03 0.59
N ALA A 39 -5.11 -7.80 0.48
CA ALA A 39 -3.81 -7.44 1.03
C ALA A 39 -3.74 -7.51 2.55
N VAL A 40 -4.77 -7.01 3.25
CA VAL A 40 -4.89 -7.09 4.71
C VAL A 40 -4.96 -8.55 5.17
N GLY A 41 -5.75 -9.38 4.48
CA GLY A 41 -5.85 -10.81 4.75
C GLY A 41 -4.53 -11.54 4.64
N LEU A 42 -3.80 -11.32 3.53
CA LEU A 42 -2.48 -11.91 3.30
C LEU A 42 -1.46 -11.45 4.36
N ALA A 43 -1.49 -10.16 4.75
CA ALA A 43 -0.65 -9.65 5.82
C ALA A 43 -0.91 -10.36 7.16
N ILE A 44 -2.19 -10.53 7.53
CA ILE A 44 -2.60 -11.21 8.77
C ILE A 44 -2.16 -12.67 8.75
N ILE A 45 -2.37 -13.38 7.64
CA ILE A 45 -1.98 -14.78 7.50
C ILE A 45 -0.46 -14.95 7.60
N SER A 46 0.31 -14.07 6.94
CA SER A 46 1.78 -14.07 7.06
C SER A 46 2.23 -13.86 8.50
N LEU A 47 1.61 -12.92 9.23
CA LEU A 47 1.91 -12.68 10.65
C LEU A 47 1.57 -13.90 11.51
N ILE A 48 0.40 -14.51 11.31
CA ILE A 48 -0.01 -15.72 12.04
C ILE A 48 0.99 -16.85 11.78
N LEU A 49 1.36 -17.10 10.51
CA LEU A 49 2.34 -18.13 10.16
C LEU A 49 3.67 -17.91 10.87
N PHE A 50 4.20 -16.68 10.83
CA PHE A 50 5.45 -16.35 11.50
C PHE A 50 5.37 -16.54 13.01
N VAL A 51 4.32 -16.04 13.66
CA VAL A 51 4.13 -16.19 15.11
C VAL A 51 3.96 -17.67 15.50
N SER A 52 3.22 -18.45 14.72
CA SER A 52 3.06 -19.89 14.96
C SER A 52 4.38 -20.66 14.84
N LEU A 53 5.21 -20.35 13.83
CA LEU A 53 6.55 -20.93 13.68
C LEU A 53 7.49 -20.50 14.81
N LEU A 54 7.39 -19.26 15.25
CA LEU A 54 8.18 -18.75 16.37
C LEU A 54 7.88 -19.50 17.67
N LEU A 55 6.59 -19.75 17.95
CA LEU A 55 6.13 -20.38 19.20
C LEU A 55 6.26 -21.90 19.21
N THR A 56 6.17 -22.56 18.04
CA THR A 56 6.00 -24.02 17.98
C THR A 56 6.98 -24.74 17.04
N ASN A 57 7.90 -24.01 16.41
CA ASN A 57 8.88 -24.54 15.45
C ASN A 57 8.21 -25.43 14.39
N GLY A 58 8.55 -26.73 14.33
CA GLY A 58 8.10 -27.66 13.30
C GLY A 58 6.57 -27.85 13.21
N LYS A 59 5.81 -27.49 14.25
CA LYS A 59 4.33 -27.53 14.23
C LYS A 59 3.68 -26.23 13.74
N GLY A 60 4.47 -25.21 13.40
CA GLY A 60 3.99 -23.87 13.09
C GLY A 60 2.97 -23.81 11.97
N ILE A 61 3.12 -24.63 10.93
CA ILE A 61 2.15 -24.70 9.81
C ILE A 61 0.78 -25.18 10.31
N ILE A 62 0.74 -26.26 11.08
CA ILE A 62 -0.50 -26.84 11.62
C ILE A 62 -1.18 -25.83 12.54
N VAL A 63 -0.40 -25.22 13.45
CA VAL A 63 -0.91 -24.21 14.38
C VAL A 63 -1.44 -22.99 13.64
N SER A 64 -0.74 -22.52 12.60
CA SER A 64 -1.20 -21.38 11.81
C SER A 64 -2.52 -21.66 11.08
N ASN A 65 -2.68 -22.86 10.50
CA ASN A 65 -3.90 -23.25 9.82
C ASN A 65 -5.08 -23.34 10.78
N LEU A 66 -4.86 -23.89 11.98
CA LEU A 66 -5.87 -23.93 13.04
C LEU A 66 -6.29 -22.51 13.48
N VAL A 67 -5.32 -21.62 13.74
CA VAL A 67 -5.60 -20.24 14.15
C VAL A 67 -6.34 -19.47 13.05
N ILE A 68 -5.95 -19.62 11.79
CA ILE A 68 -6.62 -19.01 10.63
C ILE A 68 -8.06 -19.54 10.51
N GLY A 69 -8.25 -20.86 10.64
CA GLY A 69 -9.58 -21.49 10.61
C GLY A 69 -10.50 -20.99 11.74
N LEU A 70 -9.99 -20.91 12.97
CA LEU A 70 -10.72 -20.38 14.12
C LEU A 70 -11.05 -18.90 13.96
N LEU A 71 -10.09 -18.09 13.48
CA LEU A 71 -10.33 -16.68 13.20
C LEU A 71 -11.42 -16.51 12.13
N PHE A 72 -11.36 -17.27 11.05
CA PHE A 72 -12.36 -17.23 9.99
C PHE A 72 -13.74 -17.64 10.51
N ALA A 73 -13.84 -18.75 11.24
CA ALA A 73 -15.09 -19.22 11.85
C ALA A 73 -15.67 -18.19 12.83
N LEU A 74 -14.83 -17.56 13.65
CA LEU A 74 -15.23 -16.49 14.56
C LEU A 74 -15.80 -15.29 13.78
N LEU A 75 -15.11 -14.83 12.73
CA LEU A 75 -15.57 -13.70 11.91
C LEU A 75 -16.91 -13.99 11.22
N VAL A 76 -17.08 -15.20 10.68
CA VAL A 76 -18.34 -15.64 10.08
C VAL A 76 -19.45 -15.73 11.14
N TRP A 77 -19.17 -16.32 12.30
CA TRP A 77 -20.14 -16.41 13.40
C TRP A 77 -20.58 -15.03 13.90
N LEU A 78 -19.65 -14.09 14.03
CA LEU A 78 -19.94 -12.71 14.39
C LEU A 78 -20.83 -12.04 13.34
N GLU A 79 -20.60 -12.29 12.05
CA GLU A 79 -21.43 -11.78 10.97
C GLU A 79 -22.84 -12.40 10.98
N LEU A 80 -22.95 -13.71 11.22
CA LEU A 80 -24.24 -14.42 11.32
C LEU A 80 -25.06 -13.99 12.56
N LYS A 81 -24.39 -13.68 13.67
CA LYS A 81 -25.02 -13.20 14.90
C LYS A 81 -25.56 -11.79 14.79
N GLU A 82 -25.01 -10.98 13.90
CA GLU A 82 -25.61 -9.70 13.56
C GLU A 82 -26.90 -9.99 12.79
N VAL A 83 -28.01 -10.14 13.54
CA VAL A 83 -29.35 -10.28 12.97
C VAL A 83 -29.49 -9.22 11.89
N PRO A 84 -29.75 -9.59 10.63
CA PRO A 84 -30.05 -8.60 9.61
C PRO A 84 -31.33 -7.94 10.10
N TRP A 85 -31.23 -6.72 10.63
CA TRP A 85 -32.38 -5.84 10.71
C TRP A 85 -32.79 -5.56 9.26
N ILE A 86 -33.60 -6.47 8.73
CA ILE A 86 -34.28 -6.36 7.45
C ILE A 86 -35.10 -5.07 7.55
N GLY A 87 -34.61 -3.98 6.94
CA GLY A 87 -35.40 -2.76 6.83
C GLY A 87 -34.63 -1.43 6.80
N MET A 88 -33.35 -1.36 7.20
CA MET A 88 -32.60 -0.10 7.10
C MET A 88 -31.38 -0.21 6.18
N PRO A 89 -31.35 0.50 5.04
CA PRO A 89 -30.15 0.58 4.23
C PRO A 89 -29.03 1.15 5.11
N SER A 90 -27.91 0.43 5.19
CA SER A 90 -26.73 0.93 5.90
C SER A 90 -26.37 2.33 5.39
N LYS A 91 -25.79 3.19 6.24
CA LYS A 91 -25.32 4.51 5.80
C LYS A 91 -24.44 4.44 4.53
N SER A 92 -23.70 3.33 4.34
CA SER A 92 -22.94 3.05 3.13
C SER A 92 -23.81 2.75 1.91
N ALA A 93 -24.85 1.93 2.05
CA ALA A 93 -25.81 1.65 0.97
C ALA A 93 -26.56 2.92 0.57
N LYS A 94 -27.02 3.72 1.54
CA LYS A 94 -27.66 5.02 1.28
C LYS A 94 -26.71 5.99 0.58
N TYR A 95 -25.47 6.13 1.05
CA TYR A 95 -24.45 6.96 0.39
C TYR A 95 -24.15 6.49 -1.05
N PHE A 96 -23.97 5.19 -1.27
CA PHE A 96 -23.73 4.65 -2.60
C PHE A 96 -24.94 4.89 -3.51
N GLN A 97 -26.15 4.64 -3.02
CA GLN A 97 -27.39 4.88 -3.73
C GLN A 97 -27.59 6.37 -4.06
N GLU A 98 -27.36 7.29 -3.12
CA GLU A 98 -27.41 8.74 -3.36
C GLU A 98 -26.41 9.16 -4.43
N LYS A 99 -25.20 8.61 -4.41
CA LYS A 99 -24.16 8.92 -5.37
C LYS A 99 -24.43 8.34 -6.76
N MET A 100 -24.95 7.11 -6.83
CA MET A 100 -25.44 6.51 -8.07
C MET A 100 -26.62 7.31 -8.63
N GLN A 101 -27.56 7.72 -7.78
CA GLN A 101 -28.66 8.58 -8.19
C GLN A 101 -28.17 9.95 -8.69
N GLN A 102 -27.14 10.54 -8.08
CA GLN A 102 -26.51 11.76 -8.60
C GLN A 102 -25.88 11.56 -9.99
N LEU A 103 -25.32 10.37 -10.25
CA LEU A 103 -24.83 10.03 -11.59
C LEU A 103 -25.97 9.79 -12.58
N ILE A 104 -27.11 9.24 -12.17
CA ILE A 104 -28.24 8.87 -13.06
C ILE A 104 -29.22 10.03 -13.29
N LYS A 105 -29.27 11.03 -12.39
CA LYS A 105 -30.15 12.21 -12.52
C LYS A 105 -29.75 13.32 -13.54
N PRO A 106 -28.65 13.32 -14.32
CA PRO A 106 -28.33 14.44 -15.20
C PRO A 106 -29.35 14.64 -16.32
N PHE A 107 -30.03 13.57 -16.77
CA PHE A 107 -31.08 13.65 -17.81
C PHE A 107 -32.34 14.43 -17.39
N SER A 108 -32.57 14.63 -16.09
CA SER A 108 -33.68 15.44 -15.59
C SER A 108 -33.33 16.93 -15.49
N SER A 109 -32.06 17.31 -15.60
CA SER A 109 -31.62 18.69 -15.38
C SER A 109 -31.46 19.45 -16.69
N LYS A 110 -32.08 20.64 -16.80
CA LYS A 110 -31.93 21.57 -17.95
C LYS A 110 -30.51 22.19 -18.09
N GLN A 111 -29.49 21.63 -17.43
CA GLN A 111 -28.12 22.16 -17.45
C GLN A 111 -27.22 21.31 -18.36
N PRO A 112 -26.84 21.80 -19.55
CA PRO A 112 -26.06 21.02 -20.52
C PRO A 112 -24.69 20.57 -19.98
N SER A 113 -24.08 21.32 -19.07
CA SER A 113 -22.79 20.96 -18.44
C SER A 113 -22.84 19.65 -17.64
N ARG A 114 -23.99 19.29 -17.06
CA ARG A 114 -24.15 18.04 -16.29
C ARG A 114 -24.24 16.81 -17.19
N ILE A 115 -24.88 16.94 -18.35
CA ILE A 115 -24.98 15.85 -19.34
C ILE A 115 -23.59 15.58 -19.92
N VAL A 116 -22.85 16.63 -20.29
CA VAL A 116 -21.47 16.51 -20.78
C VAL A 116 -20.57 15.80 -19.75
N PHE A 117 -20.62 16.22 -18.47
CA PHE A 117 -19.85 15.57 -17.41
C PHE A 117 -20.23 14.09 -17.20
N PHE A 118 -21.51 13.75 -17.33
CA PHE A 118 -21.99 12.38 -17.26
C PHE A 118 -21.44 11.51 -18.39
N LEU A 119 -21.51 12.01 -19.64
CA LEU A 119 -20.95 11.32 -20.81
C LEU A 119 -19.44 11.10 -20.65
N PHE A 120 -18.69 12.11 -20.18
CA PHE A 120 -17.27 11.96 -19.86
C PHE A 120 -17.02 10.93 -18.75
N THR A 121 -17.90 10.83 -17.76
CA THR A 121 -17.79 9.83 -16.69
C THR A 121 -18.02 8.41 -17.23
N ILE A 122 -18.99 8.22 -18.13
CA ILE A 122 -19.21 6.93 -18.82
C ILE A 122 -17.98 6.58 -19.67
N ALA A 123 -17.48 7.53 -20.47
CA ALA A 123 -16.29 7.32 -21.29
C ALA A 123 -15.07 6.95 -20.43
N ALA A 124 -14.88 7.63 -19.29
CA ALA A 124 -13.81 7.31 -18.34
C ALA A 124 -13.98 5.90 -17.73
N PHE A 125 -15.21 5.47 -17.45
CA PHE A 125 -15.46 4.10 -17.00
C PHE A 125 -15.15 3.08 -18.11
N GLY A 126 -15.57 3.34 -19.35
CA GLY A 126 -15.20 2.51 -20.52
C GLY A 126 -13.68 2.41 -20.70
N LEU A 127 -12.97 3.53 -20.55
CA LEU A 127 -11.51 3.57 -20.56
C LEU A 127 -10.89 2.73 -19.43
N LEU A 128 -11.45 2.77 -18.23
CA LEU A 128 -11.00 1.94 -17.11
C LEU A 128 -11.14 0.44 -17.43
N ILE A 129 -12.26 0.03 -18.01
CA ILE A 129 -12.45 -1.38 -18.41
C ILE A 129 -11.46 -1.76 -19.52
N ALA A 130 -11.29 -0.91 -20.54
CA ALA A 130 -10.35 -1.17 -21.63
C ALA A 130 -8.90 -1.29 -21.14
N THR A 131 -8.46 -0.37 -20.27
CA THR A 131 -7.11 -0.39 -19.68
C THR A 131 -6.91 -1.57 -18.72
N LEU A 132 -7.94 -2.00 -17.99
CA LEU A 132 -7.88 -3.21 -17.17
C LEU A 132 -7.70 -4.46 -18.04
N VAL A 133 -8.47 -4.60 -19.12
CA VAL A 133 -8.31 -5.73 -20.06
C VAL A 133 -6.92 -5.71 -20.69
N TYR A 134 -6.43 -4.55 -21.11
CA TYR A 134 -5.07 -4.38 -21.64
C TYR A 134 -4.01 -4.81 -20.62
N TYR A 135 -4.11 -4.30 -19.38
CA TYR A 135 -3.20 -4.66 -18.30
C TYR A 135 -3.21 -6.16 -18.00
N LEU A 136 -4.39 -6.79 -17.91
CA LEU A 136 -4.48 -8.23 -17.65
C LEU A 136 -3.84 -9.06 -18.77
N ARG A 137 -4.01 -8.65 -20.04
CA ARG A 137 -3.32 -9.29 -21.18
C ARG A 137 -1.81 -9.13 -21.07
N TYR A 138 -1.33 -7.91 -20.80
CA TYR A 138 0.09 -7.65 -20.57
C TYR A 138 0.64 -8.52 -19.42
N TYR A 139 -0.08 -8.57 -18.30
CA TYR A 139 0.30 -9.32 -17.11
C TYR A 139 0.42 -10.82 -17.39
N ILE A 140 -0.60 -11.41 -18.01
CA ILE A 140 -0.62 -12.83 -18.37
C ILE A 140 0.52 -13.14 -19.34
N SER A 141 0.72 -12.29 -20.36
CA SER A 141 1.79 -12.47 -21.34
C SER A 141 3.16 -12.39 -20.68
N TYR A 142 3.43 -11.38 -19.85
CA TYR A 142 4.72 -11.26 -19.19
C TYR A 142 4.98 -12.42 -18.22
N CYS A 143 3.98 -12.78 -17.39
CA CYS A 143 4.12 -13.86 -16.42
C CYS A 143 4.24 -15.24 -17.08
N SER A 144 3.76 -15.44 -18.31
CA SER A 144 4.00 -16.70 -19.03
C SER A 144 5.45 -16.83 -19.51
N TRP A 145 6.11 -15.72 -19.85
CA TRP A 145 7.54 -15.69 -20.19
C TRP A 145 8.45 -15.73 -18.95
N ASN A 146 7.99 -15.19 -17.82
CA ASN A 146 8.77 -15.14 -16.58
C ASN A 146 7.94 -15.55 -15.36
N ILE A 147 7.61 -16.84 -15.30
CA ILE A 147 6.73 -17.41 -14.25
C ILE A 147 7.30 -17.28 -12.84
N PHE A 148 8.63 -17.27 -12.71
CA PHE A 148 9.31 -17.18 -11.42
C PHE A 148 9.49 -15.73 -10.92
N GLY A 149 9.11 -14.74 -11.73
CA GLY A 149 9.25 -13.32 -11.41
C GLY A 149 10.68 -12.80 -11.59
N GLY A 150 10.94 -11.59 -11.12
CA GLY A 150 12.27 -10.98 -11.18
C GLY A 150 13.25 -11.63 -10.20
N TRP A 151 14.49 -11.15 -10.21
CA TRP A 151 15.57 -11.67 -9.36
C TRP A 151 15.21 -11.72 -7.86
N ASP A 152 14.70 -10.64 -7.27
CA ASP A 152 14.32 -10.63 -5.84
C ASP A 152 13.19 -11.64 -5.56
N ALA A 153 12.26 -11.85 -6.49
CA ALA A 153 11.21 -12.83 -6.32
C ALA A 153 11.77 -14.24 -6.19
N GLN A 154 12.72 -14.60 -7.05
CA GLN A 154 13.31 -15.94 -7.08
C GLN A 154 14.22 -16.19 -5.89
N TYR A 155 15.14 -15.26 -5.64
CA TYR A 155 16.26 -15.46 -4.73
C TYR A 155 16.03 -14.93 -3.32
N LEU A 156 14.99 -14.11 -3.11
CA LEU A 156 14.66 -13.54 -1.80
C LEU A 156 13.27 -13.98 -1.33
N TRP A 157 12.21 -13.68 -2.08
CA TRP A 157 10.83 -13.89 -1.59
C TRP A 157 10.41 -15.36 -1.64
N ASN A 158 10.50 -15.98 -2.82
CA ASN A 158 10.11 -17.38 -3.02
C ASN A 158 11.09 -18.32 -2.33
N TYR A 159 12.37 -17.96 -2.25
CA TYR A 159 13.36 -18.77 -1.51
C TYR A 159 13.09 -18.82 -0.01
N LYS A 160 12.77 -17.68 0.63
CA LYS A 160 12.31 -17.65 2.04
C LYS A 160 11.01 -18.42 2.22
N ALA A 161 10.08 -18.33 1.26
CA ALA A 161 8.84 -19.10 1.31
C ALA A 161 9.07 -20.62 1.31
N ARG A 162 10.13 -21.11 0.64
CA ARG A 162 10.48 -22.55 0.65
C ARG A 162 10.94 -23.01 2.02
N PHE A 163 11.69 -22.21 2.78
CA PHE A 163 12.01 -22.52 4.18
C PHE A 163 10.75 -22.58 5.05
N LEU A 164 9.78 -21.70 4.81
CA LEU A 164 8.51 -21.68 5.55
C LEU A 164 7.58 -22.86 5.20
N SER A 165 7.79 -23.53 4.06
CA SER A 165 6.89 -24.56 3.52
C SER A 165 7.50 -25.96 3.53
N ARG A 166 8.73 -26.14 3.02
CA ARG A 166 9.40 -27.44 2.92
C ARG A 166 10.01 -27.92 4.23
N ASP A 167 10.53 -26.99 5.03
CA ASP A 167 11.30 -27.31 6.24
C ASP A 167 10.90 -26.42 7.42
N PRO A 168 9.68 -26.61 7.97
CA PRO A 168 9.21 -25.82 9.11
C PRO A 168 10.00 -26.11 10.40
N LEU A 169 10.78 -27.19 10.49
CA LEU A 169 11.61 -27.48 11.65
C LEU A 169 12.85 -26.59 11.66
N TYR A 170 13.49 -26.42 10.50
CA TYR A 170 14.70 -25.61 10.33
C TYR A 170 14.44 -24.29 9.57
N TRP A 171 13.22 -23.75 9.65
CA TRP A 171 12.82 -22.53 8.95
C TRP A 171 13.75 -21.33 9.21
N ARG A 172 14.35 -21.25 10.41
CA ARG A 172 15.30 -20.18 10.78
C ARG A 172 16.58 -20.16 9.93
N ASN A 173 16.90 -21.24 9.21
CA ASN A 173 18.05 -21.30 8.31
C ASN A 173 17.97 -20.25 7.19
N MET A 174 16.77 -19.72 6.88
CA MET A 174 16.63 -18.59 5.96
C MET A 174 17.36 -17.32 6.42
N PHE A 175 17.66 -17.22 7.72
CA PHE A 175 18.37 -16.09 8.33
C PHE A 175 19.89 -16.32 8.44
N SER A 176 20.39 -17.46 7.96
CA SER A 176 21.81 -17.81 8.07
C SER A 176 22.72 -16.73 7.45
N PRO A 177 23.77 -16.28 8.18
CA PRO A 177 24.76 -15.35 7.64
C PRO A 177 25.44 -15.84 6.36
N VAL A 178 25.57 -17.17 6.20
CA VAL A 178 26.17 -17.79 5.00
C VAL A 178 25.40 -17.43 3.73
N MET A 179 24.10 -17.18 3.85
CA MET A 179 23.22 -16.83 2.74
C MET A 179 22.94 -15.32 2.65
N ALA A 180 23.64 -14.50 3.45
CA ALA A 180 23.29 -13.10 3.64
C ALA A 180 23.37 -12.25 2.36
N GLN A 181 24.27 -12.61 1.45
CA GLN A 181 24.47 -11.92 0.18
C GLN A 181 23.27 -12.03 -0.77
N TRP A 182 22.46 -13.09 -0.63
CA TRP A 182 21.35 -13.39 -1.54
C TRP A 182 19.99 -13.22 -0.87
N LEU A 183 19.87 -13.67 0.39
CA LEU A 183 18.59 -13.76 1.10
C LEU A 183 18.27 -12.53 1.94
N LEU A 184 19.13 -11.51 2.00
CA LEU A 184 18.96 -10.33 2.84
C LEU A 184 18.25 -10.69 4.18
N PRO A 185 18.93 -11.41 5.08
CA PRO A 185 18.32 -12.14 6.20
C PRO A 185 17.37 -11.27 7.02
N ASP A 186 17.74 -10.01 7.19
CA ASP A 186 17.02 -9.02 7.95
C ASP A 186 15.73 -8.50 7.29
N TYR A 187 15.38 -8.95 6.08
CA TYR A 187 14.16 -8.51 5.41
C TYR A 187 12.88 -9.15 5.97
N PRO A 188 11.77 -8.39 6.01
CA PRO A 188 10.48 -8.84 6.54
C PRO A 188 9.84 -9.98 5.75
N LEU A 189 8.85 -10.67 6.35
CA LEU A 189 8.24 -11.88 5.80
C LEU A 189 6.80 -11.75 5.29
N LEU A 190 6.25 -10.54 5.07
CA LEU A 190 4.89 -10.41 4.50
C LEU A 190 4.75 -11.20 3.19
N LEU A 191 5.64 -10.94 2.23
CA LEU A 191 5.57 -11.57 0.92
C LEU A 191 5.98 -13.06 0.97
N PRO A 192 7.11 -13.47 1.58
CA PRO A 192 7.42 -14.88 1.81
C PRO A 192 6.31 -15.67 2.51
N GLY A 193 5.72 -15.12 3.56
CA GLY A 193 4.64 -15.77 4.31
C GLY A 193 3.34 -15.87 3.50
N SER A 194 3.06 -14.88 2.64
CA SER A 194 1.92 -14.93 1.72
C SER A 194 2.10 -16.03 0.66
N VAL A 195 3.32 -16.18 0.12
CA VAL A 195 3.64 -17.25 -0.83
C VAL A 195 3.55 -18.61 -0.14
N ALA A 196 4.19 -18.75 1.03
CA ALA A 196 4.17 -19.99 1.81
C ALA A 196 2.76 -20.40 2.21
N TRP A 197 1.86 -19.46 2.51
CA TRP A 197 0.45 -19.75 2.78
C TRP A 197 -0.21 -20.57 1.66
N GLY A 198 -0.12 -20.12 0.40
CA GLY A 198 -0.77 -20.84 -0.68
C GLY A 198 -0.16 -22.22 -0.94
N TRP A 199 1.16 -22.34 -0.77
CA TRP A 199 1.83 -23.63 -0.87
C TRP A 199 1.41 -24.58 0.24
N ASN A 200 1.38 -24.10 1.49
CA ASN A 200 0.96 -24.87 2.66
C ASN A 200 -0.53 -25.25 2.58
N PHE A 201 -1.39 -24.34 2.09
CA PHE A 201 -2.82 -24.58 1.95
C PHE A 201 -3.13 -25.62 0.87
N THR A 202 -2.35 -25.63 -0.22
CA THR A 202 -2.54 -26.58 -1.32
C THR A 202 -1.67 -27.83 -1.20
N ALA A 203 -0.83 -27.91 -0.17
CA ALA A 203 0.20 -28.93 0.04
C ALA A 203 1.21 -29.09 -1.12
N HIS A 204 1.29 -28.11 -2.04
CA HIS A 204 2.17 -28.16 -3.20
C HIS A 204 2.69 -26.76 -3.55
N GLU A 205 3.91 -26.67 -4.09
CA GLU A 205 4.47 -25.41 -4.60
C GLU A 205 3.86 -25.03 -5.96
N MET A 206 2.68 -24.42 -5.92
CA MET A 206 2.04 -23.90 -7.13
C MET A 206 2.86 -22.78 -7.76
N LEU A 207 3.34 -23.00 -8.99
CA LEU A 207 4.16 -22.04 -9.75
C LEU A 207 3.44 -20.71 -9.98
N ILE A 208 2.13 -20.74 -10.22
CA ILE A 208 1.33 -19.54 -10.50
C ILE A 208 1.03 -18.70 -9.24
N TRP A 209 1.23 -19.26 -8.04
CA TRP A 209 0.77 -18.64 -6.80
C TRP A 209 1.45 -17.28 -6.48
N PRO A 210 2.79 -17.15 -6.56
CA PRO A 210 3.45 -15.85 -6.42
C PRO A 210 2.94 -14.79 -7.41
N ALA A 211 2.66 -15.17 -8.66
CA ALA A 211 2.08 -14.29 -9.66
C ALA A 211 0.64 -13.87 -9.29
N VAL A 212 -0.18 -14.76 -8.75
CA VAL A 212 -1.51 -14.40 -8.23
C VAL A 212 -1.40 -13.39 -7.09
N ILE A 213 -0.47 -13.58 -6.15
CA ILE A 213 -0.26 -12.65 -5.04
C ILE A 213 0.11 -11.26 -5.56
N SER A 214 1.08 -11.17 -6.49
CA SER A 214 1.50 -9.88 -7.04
C SER A 214 0.36 -9.17 -7.77
N LEU A 215 -0.46 -9.92 -8.52
CA LEU A 215 -1.66 -9.38 -9.17
C LEU A 215 -2.67 -8.84 -8.15
N LEU A 216 -2.93 -9.59 -7.08
CA LEU A 216 -3.86 -9.18 -6.03
C LEU A 216 -3.40 -7.86 -5.36
N PHE A 217 -2.12 -7.73 -5.03
CA PHE A 217 -1.59 -6.49 -4.46
C PHE A 217 -1.71 -5.30 -5.42
N PHE A 218 -1.43 -5.49 -6.72
CA PHE A 218 -1.56 -4.41 -7.69
C PHE A 218 -3.01 -4.00 -7.97
N LEU A 219 -3.92 -4.96 -8.08
CA LEU A 219 -5.36 -4.67 -8.21
C LEU A 219 -5.91 -4.00 -6.95
N SER A 220 -5.46 -4.43 -5.76
CA SER A 220 -5.79 -3.75 -4.50
C SER A 220 -5.30 -2.30 -4.48
N LEU A 221 -4.11 -2.02 -5.02
CA LEU A 221 -3.58 -0.65 -5.16
C LEU A 221 -4.43 0.20 -6.10
N CYS A 222 -4.79 -0.34 -7.26
CA CYS A 222 -5.68 0.33 -8.20
C CYS A 222 -7.06 0.61 -7.60
N PHE A 223 -7.67 -0.39 -6.95
CA PHE A 223 -8.98 -0.21 -6.31
C PHE A 223 -8.94 0.73 -5.11
N LEU A 224 -7.81 0.84 -4.40
CA LEU A 224 -7.64 1.83 -3.34
C LEU A 224 -7.64 3.26 -3.90
N VAL A 225 -6.92 3.51 -5.01
CA VAL A 225 -6.93 4.80 -5.71
C VAL A 225 -8.34 5.15 -6.19
N ILE A 226 -9.00 4.20 -6.85
CA ILE A 226 -10.37 4.35 -7.35
C ILE A 226 -11.32 4.63 -6.18
N TRP A 227 -11.25 3.85 -5.10
CA TRP A 227 -12.10 4.05 -3.92
C TRP A 227 -11.94 5.47 -3.36
N TYR A 228 -10.72 5.91 -3.12
CA TYR A 228 -10.46 7.20 -2.50
C TYR A 228 -10.94 8.36 -3.37
N LEU A 229 -10.52 8.40 -4.64
CA LEU A 229 -10.91 9.47 -5.55
C LEU A 229 -12.39 9.44 -5.86
N PHE A 230 -12.99 8.25 -5.97
CA PHE A 230 -14.42 8.12 -6.15
C PHE A 230 -15.11 8.75 -4.96
N ALA A 231 -14.79 8.31 -3.73
CA ALA A 231 -15.40 8.75 -2.48
C ALA A 231 -15.23 10.25 -2.21
N TYR A 232 -14.03 10.80 -2.39
CA TYR A 232 -13.66 12.13 -1.90
C TYR A 232 -13.47 13.21 -2.98
N VAL A 233 -13.41 12.84 -4.27
CA VAL A 233 -13.17 13.78 -5.38
C VAL A 233 -14.31 13.72 -6.41
N SER A 234 -14.26 12.74 -7.32
CA SER A 234 -15.28 12.52 -8.35
C SER A 234 -15.14 11.12 -8.98
N ALA A 235 -16.23 10.62 -9.57
CA ALA A 235 -16.21 9.35 -10.30
C ALA A 235 -15.29 9.40 -11.52
N PHE A 236 -15.34 10.51 -12.28
CA PHE A 236 -14.44 10.75 -13.41
C PHE A 236 -12.96 10.67 -12.98
N SER A 237 -12.57 11.43 -11.95
CA SER A 237 -11.19 11.41 -11.41
C SER A 237 -10.77 10.00 -11.00
N ALA A 238 -11.67 9.24 -10.39
CA ALA A 238 -11.40 7.86 -9.98
C ALA A 238 -11.11 6.95 -11.17
N PHE A 239 -11.96 6.98 -12.19
CA PHE A 239 -11.82 6.11 -13.36
C PHE A 239 -10.61 6.50 -14.22
N VAL A 240 -10.36 7.80 -14.41
CA VAL A 240 -9.17 8.27 -15.14
C VAL A 240 -7.88 7.94 -14.38
N ALA A 241 -7.83 8.18 -13.07
CA ALA A 241 -6.64 7.83 -12.27
C ALA A 241 -6.38 6.33 -12.23
N GLY A 242 -7.44 5.50 -12.10
CA GLY A 242 -7.33 4.05 -12.20
C GLY A 242 -6.79 3.61 -13.56
N SER A 243 -7.31 4.19 -14.65
CA SER A 243 -6.83 3.93 -16.02
C SER A 243 -5.37 4.34 -16.21
N PHE A 244 -4.99 5.49 -15.65
CA PHE A 244 -3.62 5.99 -15.68
C PHE A 244 -2.68 5.01 -14.95
N LEU A 245 -3.01 4.60 -13.73
CA LEU A 245 -2.18 3.67 -12.97
C LEU A 245 -2.01 2.31 -13.67
N LEU A 246 -3.08 1.81 -14.32
CA LEU A 246 -3.05 0.57 -15.10
C LEU A 246 -2.20 0.65 -16.38
N THR A 247 -1.81 1.85 -16.84
CA THR A 247 -1.07 2.09 -18.09
C THR A 247 0.34 2.63 -17.89
N VAL A 248 0.68 3.16 -16.71
CA VAL A 248 2.03 3.61 -16.40
C VAL A 248 3.00 2.42 -16.42
N HIS A 249 3.92 2.43 -17.39
CA HIS A 249 4.85 1.31 -17.64
C HIS A 249 5.62 0.88 -16.40
N ALA A 250 6.10 1.83 -15.57
CA ALA A 250 6.81 1.50 -14.35
C ALA A 250 5.97 0.59 -13.43
N TYR A 251 4.70 0.90 -13.23
CA TYR A 251 3.81 0.06 -12.41
C TYR A 251 3.43 -1.25 -13.10
N GLN A 252 3.18 -1.23 -14.41
CA GLN A 252 2.87 -2.44 -15.17
C GLN A 252 4.02 -3.45 -15.11
N PHE A 253 5.26 -2.99 -15.33
CA PHE A 253 6.44 -3.84 -15.27
C PHE A 253 6.69 -4.35 -13.86
N TRP A 254 6.75 -3.47 -12.85
CA TRP A 254 7.09 -3.91 -11.49
C TRP A 254 5.98 -4.71 -10.81
N SER A 255 4.73 -4.67 -11.30
CA SER A 255 3.68 -5.57 -10.82
C SER A 255 3.84 -7.00 -11.32
N THR A 256 4.48 -7.23 -12.47
CA THR A 256 4.69 -8.59 -13.01
C THR A 256 5.95 -9.25 -12.45
N THR A 257 6.86 -8.49 -11.84
CA THR A 257 8.12 -9.04 -11.29
C THR A 257 7.95 -9.75 -9.95
N GLN A 258 6.78 -9.70 -9.32
CA GLN A 258 6.50 -10.31 -8.01
C GLN A 258 7.35 -9.70 -6.88
N TYR A 259 7.66 -8.41 -6.97
CA TYR A 259 8.48 -7.70 -5.99
C TYR A 259 7.65 -7.10 -4.86
N ALA A 260 8.28 -6.88 -3.71
CA ALA A 260 7.66 -6.29 -2.54
C ALA A 260 7.35 -4.78 -2.67
N ASP A 261 7.83 -4.12 -3.73
CA ASP A 261 7.63 -2.67 -3.97
C ASP A 261 6.15 -2.31 -4.17
N ILE A 262 5.37 -3.12 -4.88
CA ILE A 262 3.93 -2.90 -5.09
C ILE A 262 3.12 -3.13 -3.80
N PRO A 263 3.28 -4.26 -3.07
CA PRO A 263 2.69 -4.42 -1.74
C PRO A 263 3.05 -3.27 -0.80
N PHE A 264 4.30 -2.80 -0.84
CA PHE A 264 4.75 -1.71 0.01
C PHE A 264 4.08 -0.38 -0.36
N ALA A 265 4.04 -0.03 -1.65
CA ALA A 265 3.33 1.16 -2.14
C ALA A 265 1.85 1.15 -1.75
N LEU A 266 1.20 -0.03 -1.75
CA LEU A 266 -0.16 -0.20 -1.24
C LEU A 266 -0.30 0.15 0.24
N PHE A 267 0.52 -0.44 1.12
CA PHE A 267 0.40 -0.16 2.54
C PHE A 267 0.77 1.28 2.90
N VAL A 268 1.79 1.86 2.24
CA VAL A 268 2.15 3.28 2.33
C VAL A 268 0.96 4.17 1.97
N THR A 269 0.34 3.91 0.82
CA THR A 269 -0.81 4.67 0.33
C THR A 269 -2.00 4.51 1.27
N ALA A 270 -2.35 3.28 1.63
CA ALA A 270 -3.52 2.98 2.45
C ALA A 270 -3.42 3.60 3.85
N ALA A 271 -2.26 3.48 4.51
CA ALA A 271 -2.03 4.10 5.81
C ALA A 271 -2.07 5.64 5.72
N THR A 272 -1.46 6.24 4.70
CA THR A 272 -1.48 7.70 4.51
C THR A 272 -2.91 8.23 4.30
N LEU A 273 -3.69 7.58 3.42
CA LEU A 273 -5.07 7.99 3.14
C LEU A 273 -5.98 7.79 4.35
N LEU A 274 -5.81 6.69 5.11
CA LEU A 274 -6.60 6.47 6.32
C LEU A 274 -6.23 7.42 7.45
N LEU A 275 -4.97 7.84 7.57
CA LEU A 275 -4.59 8.91 8.48
C LEU A 275 -5.37 10.19 8.14
N ILE A 276 -5.37 10.58 6.86
CA ILE A 276 -6.11 11.76 6.38
C ILE A 276 -7.60 11.61 6.66
N CYS A 277 -8.20 10.45 6.39
CA CYS A 277 -9.61 10.18 6.68
C CYS A 277 -9.93 10.23 8.18
N ALA A 278 -9.06 9.65 9.02
CA ALA A 278 -9.19 9.69 10.48
C ALA A 278 -9.16 11.13 11.01
N LEU A 279 -8.28 11.97 10.46
CA LEU A 279 -8.17 13.38 10.81
C LEU A 279 -9.35 14.21 10.31
N ARG A 280 -9.81 14.00 9.06
CA ARG A 280 -10.96 14.71 8.46
C ARG A 280 -12.25 14.39 9.21
N HIS A 281 -12.46 13.13 9.57
CA HIS A 281 -13.70 12.66 10.20
C HIS A 281 -13.64 12.59 11.73
N ARG A 282 -12.46 12.80 12.33
CA ARG A 282 -12.22 12.70 13.79
C ARG A 282 -12.60 11.33 14.36
N GLU A 283 -12.37 10.27 13.59
CA GLU A 283 -12.79 8.89 13.88
C GLU A 283 -11.66 8.09 14.54
N LEU A 284 -11.82 7.77 15.82
CA LEU A 284 -10.78 7.09 16.60
C LEU A 284 -10.41 5.71 16.07
N LYS A 285 -11.41 4.93 15.62
CA LYS A 285 -11.21 3.57 15.09
C LYS A 285 -10.28 3.54 13.87
N LEU A 286 -10.29 4.61 13.06
CA LEU A 286 -9.45 4.68 11.87
C LEU A 286 -7.95 4.83 12.22
N PHE A 287 -7.60 5.33 13.41
CA PHE A 287 -6.20 5.36 13.85
C PHE A 287 -5.64 3.98 14.12
N PHE A 288 -6.43 3.05 14.67
CA PHE A 288 -6.03 1.64 14.80
C PHE A 288 -5.69 1.04 13.43
N LEU A 289 -6.58 1.23 12.45
CA LEU A 289 -6.35 0.69 11.10
C LEU A 289 -5.15 1.38 10.41
N THR A 290 -4.97 2.69 10.62
CA THR A 290 -3.80 3.43 10.15
C THR A 290 -2.51 2.83 10.73
N GLY A 291 -2.46 2.61 12.04
CA GLY A 291 -1.32 2.01 12.72
C GLY A 291 -1.03 0.58 12.22
N PHE A 292 -2.08 -0.23 12.06
CA PHE A 292 -1.95 -1.59 11.54
C PHE A 292 -1.36 -1.62 10.12
N LEU A 293 -1.89 -0.82 9.19
CA LEU A 293 -1.36 -0.74 7.82
C LEU A 293 0.07 -0.17 7.78
N THR A 294 0.40 0.74 8.70
CA THR A 294 1.77 1.23 8.88
C THR A 294 2.71 0.10 9.32
N GLY A 295 2.26 -0.71 10.27
CA GLY A 295 2.95 -1.93 10.67
C GLY A 295 3.08 -2.92 9.51
N CYS A 296 2.04 -3.10 8.68
CA CYS A 296 2.13 -3.95 7.49
C CYS A 296 3.17 -3.44 6.48
N ALA A 297 3.31 -2.12 6.31
CA ALA A 297 4.37 -1.55 5.47
C ALA A 297 5.77 -1.95 5.99
N ILE A 298 5.99 -1.90 7.30
CA ILE A 298 7.22 -2.41 7.95
C ILE A 298 7.37 -3.92 7.75
N TRP A 299 6.29 -4.67 7.89
CA TRP A 299 6.29 -6.12 7.68
C TRP A 299 6.51 -6.51 6.20
N THR A 300 6.50 -5.55 5.28
CA THR A 300 6.72 -5.77 3.84
C THR A 300 8.15 -5.51 3.42
N LYS A 301 8.72 -4.34 3.80
CA LYS A 301 10.05 -3.89 3.39
C LYS A 301 10.72 -3.07 4.49
N ASN A 302 12.06 -3.04 4.48
CA ASN A 302 12.86 -2.27 5.44
C ASN A 302 12.59 -0.76 5.37
N GLU A 303 12.32 -0.25 4.18
CA GLU A 303 11.90 1.13 3.91
C GLU A 303 10.62 1.51 4.68
N GLY A 304 9.87 0.53 5.17
CA GLY A 304 8.70 0.74 6.01
C GLY A 304 9.00 1.39 7.36
N ILE A 305 10.19 1.21 7.94
CA ILE A 305 10.58 1.95 9.15
C ILE A 305 10.64 3.45 8.82
N PHE A 306 11.25 3.79 7.69
CA PHE A 306 11.42 5.18 7.31
C PHE A 306 10.06 5.83 7.00
N PHE A 307 9.18 5.10 6.30
CA PHE A 307 7.79 5.51 6.12
C PHE A 307 7.05 5.70 7.45
N SER A 308 7.18 4.75 8.39
CA SER A 308 6.45 4.82 9.66
C SER A 308 6.89 6.01 10.51
N LEU A 309 8.20 6.32 10.51
CA LEU A 309 8.74 7.49 11.19
C LEU A 309 8.08 8.78 10.67
N TRP A 310 8.03 9.00 9.36
CA TRP A 310 7.39 10.20 8.80
C TRP A 310 5.89 10.26 9.02
N LEU A 311 5.20 9.13 8.88
CA LEU A 311 3.76 9.09 9.13
C LEU A 311 3.46 9.44 10.60
N PHE A 312 4.29 8.95 11.53
CA PHE A 312 4.21 9.26 12.95
C PHE A 312 4.52 10.74 13.22
N THR A 313 5.53 11.30 12.57
CA THR A 313 5.84 12.74 12.63
C THR A 313 4.65 13.57 12.16
N PHE A 314 4.02 13.23 11.03
CA PHE A 314 2.84 13.96 10.54
C PHE A 314 1.61 13.79 11.43
N PHE A 315 1.43 12.59 12.00
CA PHE A 315 0.43 12.36 13.03
C PHE A 315 0.64 13.30 14.22
N ILE A 316 1.85 13.34 14.81
CA ILE A 316 2.18 14.21 15.95
C ILE A 316 2.03 15.69 15.60
N LEU A 317 2.59 16.13 14.47
CA LEU A 317 2.53 17.54 14.02
C LEU A 317 1.09 18.01 13.80
N THR A 318 0.20 17.13 13.32
CA THR A 318 -1.21 17.47 13.14
C THR A 318 -1.90 17.62 14.49
N PHE A 319 -1.67 16.68 15.42
CA PHE A 319 -2.27 16.72 16.74
C PHE A 319 -1.72 17.83 17.65
N SER A 320 -0.46 18.23 17.49
CA SER A 320 0.12 19.37 18.23
C SER A 320 -0.52 20.69 17.80
N ARG A 321 -0.79 20.87 16.51
CA ARG A 321 -1.45 22.07 15.96
C ARG A 321 -2.96 22.09 16.15
N ALA A 322 -3.59 20.94 16.37
CA ALA A 322 -5.04 20.84 16.59
C ALA A 322 -5.42 21.20 18.04
N SER A 323 -5.39 22.50 18.39
CA SER A 323 -5.78 23.01 19.72
C SER A 323 -7.23 22.69 20.10
N GLN A 324 -8.10 22.52 19.10
CA GLN A 324 -9.53 22.24 19.27
C GLN A 324 -9.85 20.78 19.66
N ILE A 325 -8.90 19.85 19.58
CA ILE A 325 -9.13 18.44 19.93
C ILE A 325 -8.80 18.24 21.42
N PRO A 326 -9.72 17.72 22.26
CA PRO A 326 -9.44 17.43 23.66
C PRO A 326 -8.25 16.49 23.83
N ALA A 327 -7.41 16.73 24.85
CA ALA A 327 -6.22 15.93 25.14
C ALA A 327 -6.52 14.43 25.30
N SER A 328 -7.66 14.07 25.92
CA SER A 328 -8.11 12.68 26.05
C SER A 328 -8.29 12.00 24.70
N LYS A 329 -8.89 12.68 23.71
CA LYS A 329 -9.06 12.15 22.35
C LYS A 329 -7.72 12.02 21.63
N LYS A 330 -6.78 12.94 21.84
CA LYS A 330 -5.41 12.81 21.28
C LYS A 330 -4.71 11.58 21.83
N LYS A 331 -4.79 11.37 23.15
CA LYS A 331 -4.24 10.18 23.83
C LYS A 331 -4.87 8.89 23.29
N SER A 332 -6.20 8.83 23.18
CA SER A 332 -6.87 7.66 22.63
C SER A 332 -6.50 7.38 21.17
N ALA A 333 -6.39 8.41 20.33
CA ALA A 333 -5.95 8.27 18.95
C ALA A 333 -4.53 7.68 18.87
N PHE A 334 -3.62 8.20 19.68
CA PHE A 334 -2.24 7.72 19.78
C PHE A 334 -2.16 6.25 20.24
N LEU A 335 -2.89 5.91 21.31
CA LEU A 335 -2.92 4.54 21.83
C LEU A 335 -3.51 3.56 20.81
N LEU A 336 -4.60 3.93 20.12
CA LEU A 336 -5.19 3.08 19.09
C LEU A 336 -4.24 2.88 17.90
N PHE A 337 -3.55 3.95 17.47
CA PHE A 337 -2.50 3.83 16.44
C PHE A 337 -1.41 2.85 16.88
N LEU A 338 -0.87 3.01 18.09
CA LEU A 338 0.17 2.12 18.61
C LEU A 338 -0.32 0.67 18.72
N LEU A 339 -1.55 0.44 19.18
CA LEU A 339 -2.13 -0.89 19.28
C LEU A 339 -2.22 -1.59 17.91
N GLY A 340 -2.62 -0.86 16.86
CA GLY A 340 -2.63 -1.41 15.50
C GLY A 340 -1.23 -1.71 14.98
N TYR A 341 -0.29 -0.80 15.25
CA TYR A 341 1.10 -0.89 14.82
C TYR A 341 1.89 -2.03 15.49
N LEU A 342 1.53 -2.38 16.73
CA LEU A 342 2.34 -3.20 17.62
C LEU A 342 2.69 -4.57 17.05
N ILE A 343 1.71 -5.36 16.61
CA ILE A 343 1.96 -6.76 16.22
C ILE A 343 2.92 -6.85 15.00
N PRO A 344 2.66 -6.18 13.87
CA PRO A 344 3.60 -6.23 12.75
C PRO A 344 4.99 -5.67 13.10
N PHE A 345 5.04 -4.61 13.91
CA PHE A 345 6.30 -4.01 14.34
C PHE A 345 7.11 -4.94 15.25
N LEU A 346 6.47 -5.64 16.19
CA LEU A 346 7.16 -6.60 17.05
C LEU A 346 7.70 -7.78 16.23
N CYS A 347 6.93 -8.30 15.27
CA CYS A 347 7.41 -9.36 14.38
C CYS A 347 8.63 -8.91 13.59
N PHE A 348 8.58 -7.70 13.06
CA PHE A 348 9.72 -7.07 12.40
C PHE A 348 10.92 -6.90 13.33
N LEU A 349 10.70 -6.42 14.55
CA LEU A 349 11.77 -6.19 15.52
C LEU A 349 12.45 -7.51 15.89
N ILE A 350 11.70 -8.59 16.10
CA ILE A 350 12.23 -9.94 16.34
C ILE A 350 13.13 -10.36 15.18
N ILE A 351 12.70 -10.15 13.92
CA ILE A 351 13.58 -10.40 12.77
C ILE A 351 14.84 -9.55 12.86
N LYS A 352 14.75 -8.27 13.18
CA LYS A 352 15.93 -7.39 13.20
C LYS A 352 16.91 -7.65 14.34
N THR A 353 16.44 -8.10 15.50
CA THR A 353 17.27 -8.16 16.71
C THR A 353 17.69 -9.57 17.08
N THR A 354 16.89 -10.60 16.76
CA THR A 354 17.16 -11.97 17.21
C THR A 354 17.43 -12.95 16.07
N LEU A 355 16.81 -12.75 14.90
CA LEU A 355 16.92 -13.73 13.80
C LEU A 355 17.88 -13.26 12.70
N GLY A 356 17.67 -12.06 12.18
CA GLY A 356 18.48 -11.45 11.14
C GLY A 356 19.74 -10.83 11.72
N GLY A 357 20.88 -11.11 11.10
CA GLY A 357 22.16 -10.48 11.45
C GLY A 357 22.19 -8.97 11.13
N ALA A 358 23.32 -8.33 11.42
CA ALA A 358 23.51 -6.91 11.13
C ALA A 358 23.29 -6.63 9.63
N GLY A 359 22.29 -5.80 9.30
CA GLY A 359 22.00 -5.42 7.92
C GLY A 359 23.15 -4.64 7.27
N ILE A 360 23.11 -4.50 5.94
CA ILE A 360 24.18 -3.93 5.09
C ILE A 360 24.72 -2.58 5.60
N TYR A 361 23.86 -1.73 6.16
CA TYR A 361 24.26 -0.40 6.64
C TYR A 361 24.94 -0.44 8.02
N MET A 362 24.34 -1.13 8.99
CA MET A 362 24.89 -1.24 10.36
C MET A 362 26.13 -2.16 10.42
N GLY A 363 26.24 -3.14 9.53
CA GLY A 363 27.38 -4.04 9.42
C GLY A 363 28.52 -3.53 8.52
N SER A 364 28.48 -2.28 8.06
CA SER A 364 29.44 -1.75 7.09
C SER A 364 30.84 -1.44 7.66
N GLY A 365 31.01 -1.47 8.99
CA GLY A 365 32.28 -1.17 9.66
C GLY A 365 32.71 0.30 9.61
N ARG A 366 31.84 1.21 9.13
CA ARG A 366 32.14 2.64 8.96
C ARG A 366 32.11 3.42 10.27
N SER A 367 33.08 4.32 10.43
CA SER A 367 33.16 5.30 11.50
C SER A 367 32.24 6.51 11.26
N ALA A 368 32.00 7.32 12.28
CA ALA A 368 31.24 8.58 12.14
C ALA A 368 31.89 9.56 11.15
N ALA A 369 33.23 9.58 11.08
CA ALA A 369 33.97 10.41 10.12
C ALA A 369 33.70 9.97 8.68
N ASP A 370 33.63 8.67 8.40
CA ASP A 370 33.31 8.14 7.07
C ASP A 370 31.92 8.61 6.62
N TYR A 371 30.93 8.61 7.51
CA TYR A 371 29.62 9.16 7.21
C TYR A 371 29.65 10.66 6.93
N GLY A 372 30.46 11.42 7.68
CA GLY A 372 30.67 12.85 7.42
C GLY A 372 31.24 13.13 6.02
N HIS A 373 32.27 12.37 5.61
CA HIS A 373 32.85 12.46 4.28
C HIS A 373 31.86 12.06 3.17
N LEU A 374 31.05 11.03 3.40
CA LEU A 374 30.03 10.63 2.45
C LEU A 374 28.96 11.70 2.26
N ILE A 375 28.47 12.31 3.34
CA ILE A 375 27.43 13.35 3.28
C ILE A 375 27.93 14.63 2.58
N THR A 376 29.22 14.95 2.71
CA THR A 376 29.82 16.15 2.11
C THR A 376 30.33 15.94 0.68
N ASN A 377 30.27 14.71 0.16
CA ASN A 377 30.74 14.40 -1.19
C ASN A 377 29.80 14.98 -2.27
N LEU A 378 30.18 16.13 -2.84
CA LEU A 378 29.41 16.84 -3.86
C LEU A 378 29.22 16.04 -5.16
N ASN A 379 30.22 15.26 -5.57
CA ASN A 379 30.11 14.43 -6.78
C ASN A 379 29.04 13.36 -6.60
N ARG A 380 29.00 12.74 -5.41
CA ARG A 380 27.98 11.77 -5.03
C ARG A 380 26.59 12.40 -5.03
N THR A 381 26.44 13.53 -4.37
CA THR A 381 25.18 14.29 -4.33
C THR A 381 24.71 14.68 -5.73
N LYS A 382 25.61 15.18 -6.58
CA LYS A 382 25.30 15.54 -7.97
C LYS A 382 24.79 14.33 -8.76
N LEU A 383 25.45 13.17 -8.65
CA LEU A 383 25.02 11.95 -9.32
C LEU A 383 23.62 11.50 -8.87
N ILE A 384 23.34 11.55 -7.56
CA ILE A 384 22.02 11.18 -7.02
C ILE A 384 20.96 12.14 -7.56
N VAL A 385 21.17 13.46 -7.46
CA VAL A 385 20.21 14.47 -7.95
C VAL A 385 19.92 14.28 -9.44
N ILE A 386 20.96 14.15 -10.28
CA ILE A 386 20.79 13.92 -11.72
C ILE A 386 20.00 12.64 -11.96
N SER A 387 20.29 11.57 -11.23
CA SER A 387 19.59 10.29 -11.40
C SER A 387 18.10 10.39 -11.04
N PHE A 388 17.75 11.10 -9.96
CA PHE A 388 16.35 11.39 -9.63
C PHE A 388 15.66 12.17 -10.74
N LEU A 389 16.30 13.22 -11.26
CA LEU A 389 15.72 14.05 -12.32
C LEU A 389 15.51 13.25 -13.61
N VAL A 390 16.54 12.53 -14.07
CA VAL A 390 16.49 11.72 -15.30
C VAL A 390 15.41 10.64 -15.20
N LEU A 391 15.36 9.89 -14.09
CA LEU A 391 14.37 8.83 -13.95
C LEU A 391 12.95 9.36 -13.79
N LYS A 392 12.73 10.48 -13.10
CA LYS A 392 11.40 11.09 -12.97
C LYS A 392 10.90 11.70 -14.28
N TRP A 393 11.80 12.23 -15.09
CA TRP A 393 11.46 12.83 -16.38
C TRP A 393 11.35 11.82 -17.53
N ASN A 394 11.60 10.54 -17.26
CA ASN A 394 11.41 9.47 -18.22
C ASN A 394 9.91 9.27 -18.49
N SER A 395 9.41 9.91 -19.55
CA SER A 395 8.02 9.85 -19.98
C SER A 395 7.57 8.44 -20.35
N ALA A 396 8.46 7.61 -20.89
CA ALA A 396 8.16 6.22 -21.21
C ALA A 396 7.83 5.40 -19.94
N GLN A 397 8.45 5.72 -18.81
CA GLN A 397 8.20 5.04 -17.54
C GLN A 397 6.98 5.60 -16.80
N TRP A 398 6.79 6.92 -16.80
CA TRP A 398 5.88 7.60 -15.87
C TRP A 398 4.70 8.32 -16.50
N LEU A 399 4.63 8.42 -17.84
CA LEU A 399 3.57 9.14 -18.56
C LEU A 399 3.35 10.57 -18.04
N GLY A 400 4.43 11.27 -17.67
CA GLY A 400 4.38 12.63 -17.14
C GLY A 400 3.87 12.77 -15.70
N LEU A 401 3.67 11.67 -14.96
CA LEU A 401 3.19 11.66 -13.56
C LEU A 401 3.89 12.72 -12.69
N TRP A 402 5.23 12.72 -12.69
CA TRP A 402 6.01 13.62 -11.84
C TRP A 402 5.88 15.08 -12.25
N ALA A 403 5.84 15.37 -13.56
CA ALA A 403 5.59 16.72 -14.07
C ALA A 403 4.22 17.24 -13.60
N CYS A 404 3.16 16.43 -13.77
CA CYS A 404 1.82 16.74 -13.30
C CYS A 404 1.75 16.93 -11.78
N PHE A 405 2.49 16.13 -11.01
CA PHE A 405 2.57 16.27 -9.56
C PHE A 405 3.18 17.61 -9.13
N TYR A 406 4.30 18.00 -9.72
CA TYR A 406 4.93 19.29 -9.41
C TYR A 406 4.04 20.46 -9.83
N LEU A 407 3.37 20.37 -10.99
CA LEU A 407 2.38 21.37 -11.41
C LEU A 407 1.20 21.45 -10.43
N ALA A 408 0.68 20.31 -9.96
CA ALA A 408 -0.37 20.28 -8.94
C ALA A 408 0.11 20.92 -7.63
N PHE A 409 1.34 20.64 -7.22
CA PHE A 409 1.94 21.20 -6.00
C PHE A 409 2.15 22.71 -6.07
N LEU A 410 2.48 23.25 -7.25
CA LEU A 410 2.55 24.70 -7.46
C LEU A 410 1.15 25.33 -7.55
N ALA A 411 0.20 24.67 -8.21
CA ALA A 411 -1.15 25.19 -8.46
C ALA A 411 -2.06 25.20 -7.21
N VAL A 412 -1.83 24.31 -6.24
CA VAL A 412 -2.69 24.20 -5.05
C VAL A 412 -2.62 25.45 -4.16
N GLY A 413 -1.47 26.13 -4.10
CA GLY A 413 -1.23 27.32 -3.27
C GLY A 413 -1.66 27.14 -1.81
N ARG A 414 -2.36 28.13 -1.25
CA ARG A 414 -2.83 28.11 0.16
C ARG A 414 -3.84 26.98 0.46
N ARG A 415 -4.49 26.40 -0.55
CA ARG A 415 -5.42 25.26 -0.36
C ARG A 415 -4.71 23.99 0.10
N LEU A 416 -3.37 23.95 0.04
CA LEU A 416 -2.55 22.83 0.50
C LEU A 416 -2.81 22.47 1.97
N PHE A 417 -3.01 23.46 2.82
CA PHE A 417 -3.21 23.22 4.26
C PHE A 417 -4.67 22.92 4.62
N GLN A 418 -5.61 23.03 3.68
CA GLN A 418 -7.01 22.71 3.91
C GLN A 418 -7.22 21.19 3.98
N ALA A 419 -8.07 20.75 4.91
CA ALA A 419 -8.45 19.34 5.07
C ALA A 419 -7.26 18.35 5.07
N TYR A 420 -6.13 18.77 5.64
CA TYR A 420 -4.90 17.98 5.77
C TYR A 420 -4.30 17.51 4.43
N ARG A 421 -4.59 18.18 3.30
CA ARG A 421 -4.07 17.81 1.96
C ARG A 421 -2.54 17.80 1.90
N TRP A 422 -1.87 18.65 2.69
CA TRP A 422 -0.41 18.74 2.78
C TRP A 422 0.29 17.42 3.16
N ILE A 423 -0.41 16.49 3.82
CA ILE A 423 0.16 15.20 4.22
C ILE A 423 0.59 14.39 2.98
N ILE A 424 -0.18 14.43 1.87
CA ILE A 424 0.13 13.65 0.67
C ILE A 424 1.46 14.09 0.03
N PRO A 425 1.63 15.35 -0.43
CA PRO A 425 2.90 15.79 -0.99
C PRO A 425 4.02 15.78 0.07
N GLY A 426 3.71 16.04 1.33
CA GLY A 426 4.65 15.87 2.44
C GLY A 426 5.24 14.45 2.48
N MET A 427 4.40 13.41 2.37
CA MET A 427 4.88 12.02 2.37
C MET A 427 5.69 11.70 1.12
N VAL A 428 5.30 12.22 -0.06
CA VAL A 428 6.07 12.07 -1.30
C VAL A 428 7.48 12.63 -1.11
N PHE A 429 7.61 13.88 -0.67
CA PHE A 429 8.91 14.51 -0.47
C PHE A 429 9.74 13.86 0.64
N CYS A 430 9.12 13.54 1.78
CA CYS A 430 9.83 12.92 2.90
C CYS A 430 10.37 11.53 2.54
N LEU A 431 9.58 10.69 1.85
CA LEU A 431 10.03 9.36 1.40
C LEU A 431 11.24 9.48 0.45
N GLU A 432 11.13 10.34 -0.54
CA GLU A 432 12.21 10.55 -1.52
C GLU A 432 13.46 11.15 -0.90
N ALA A 433 13.31 12.10 0.03
CA ALA A 433 14.43 12.64 0.81
C ALA A 433 15.13 11.53 1.60
N GLY A 434 14.39 10.56 2.13
CA GLY A 434 14.98 9.37 2.72
C GLY A 434 15.81 8.53 1.79
N TYR A 435 15.25 8.22 0.63
CA TYR A 435 15.98 7.45 -0.38
C TYR A 435 17.23 8.18 -0.83
N PHE A 436 17.14 9.50 -1.01
CA PHE A 436 18.30 10.35 -1.25
C PHE A 436 19.36 10.18 -0.15
N LEU A 437 18.98 10.27 1.12
CA LEU A 437 19.91 10.09 2.25
C LEU A 437 20.52 8.68 2.29
N VAL A 438 19.72 7.64 2.00
CA VAL A 438 20.18 6.25 1.92
C VAL A 438 21.24 6.10 0.83
N TYR A 439 21.04 6.68 -0.36
CA TYR A 439 22.07 6.69 -1.40
C TYR A 439 23.30 7.48 -1.00
N GLN A 440 23.14 8.58 -0.27
CA GLN A 440 24.29 9.37 0.19
C GLN A 440 25.20 8.52 1.10
N ILE A 441 24.62 7.70 1.98
CA ILE A 441 25.37 6.91 2.96
C ILE A 441 25.61 5.45 2.54
N THR A 442 25.12 5.00 1.37
CA THR A 442 25.17 3.58 1.02
C THR A 442 26.60 3.03 0.92
N PRO A 443 26.86 1.80 1.41
CA PRO A 443 28.13 1.13 1.21
C PRO A 443 28.27 0.49 -0.16
N ILE A 444 27.17 0.38 -0.90
CA ILE A 444 27.14 -0.18 -2.25
C ILE A 444 27.69 0.85 -3.24
N GLU A 445 28.34 0.37 -4.30
CA GLU A 445 28.75 1.20 -5.42
C GLU A 445 27.54 1.97 -5.97
N LEU A 446 27.66 3.30 -6.02
CA LEU A 446 26.50 4.17 -6.18
C LEU A 446 25.79 4.00 -7.53
N PRO A 447 26.49 4.00 -8.68
CA PRO A 447 25.87 3.72 -9.99
C PRO A 447 25.07 2.43 -10.01
N PHE A 448 25.66 1.32 -9.54
CA PHE A 448 24.98 0.02 -9.45
C PHE A 448 23.75 0.07 -8.54
N HIS A 449 23.86 0.70 -7.37
CA HIS A 449 22.72 0.80 -6.44
C HIS A 449 21.59 1.64 -7.05
N ILE A 450 21.90 2.77 -7.68
CA ILE A 450 20.90 3.61 -8.36
C ILE A 450 20.22 2.84 -9.50
N SER A 451 20.98 2.18 -10.37
CA SER A 451 20.45 1.50 -11.56
C SER A 451 19.52 0.33 -11.22
N THR A 452 19.71 -0.28 -10.04
CA THR A 452 18.93 -1.44 -9.59
C THR A 452 17.75 -1.10 -8.70
N SER A 453 17.78 0.02 -7.96
CA SER A 453 16.73 0.34 -6.96
C SER A 453 15.97 1.64 -7.18
N LEU A 454 16.52 2.70 -7.79
CA LEU A 454 15.90 4.03 -7.73
C LEU A 454 14.53 4.09 -8.40
N LEU A 455 14.37 3.45 -9.57
CA LEU A 455 13.08 3.39 -10.25
C LEU A 455 12.00 2.71 -9.39
N ARG A 456 12.38 1.66 -8.64
CA ARG A 456 11.49 0.92 -7.73
C ARG A 456 11.09 1.77 -6.53
N LEU A 457 12.05 2.49 -5.95
CA LEU A 457 11.80 3.35 -4.79
C LEU A 457 10.81 4.48 -5.12
N LEU A 458 10.83 5.00 -6.34
CA LEU A 458 9.87 6.02 -6.81
C LEU A 458 8.43 5.48 -6.91
N LEU A 459 8.22 4.16 -7.03
CA LEU A 459 6.87 3.57 -6.99
C LEU A 459 6.20 3.78 -5.64
N HIS A 460 6.98 3.83 -4.56
CA HIS A 460 6.44 3.91 -3.21
C HIS A 460 5.69 5.23 -2.97
N SER A 461 6.14 6.33 -3.57
CA SER A 461 5.53 7.66 -3.48
C SER A 461 4.68 8.02 -4.71
N GLY A 462 4.87 7.37 -5.86
CA GLY A 462 4.19 7.74 -7.10
C GLY A 462 2.66 7.63 -7.06
N VAL A 463 2.10 6.68 -6.31
CA VAL A 463 0.63 6.57 -6.17
C VAL A 463 0.05 7.71 -5.35
N LEU A 464 0.75 8.15 -4.30
CA LEU A 464 0.37 9.34 -3.53
C LEU A 464 0.44 10.59 -4.42
N ALA A 465 1.47 10.71 -5.25
CA ALA A 465 1.59 11.78 -6.24
C ALA A 465 0.39 11.78 -7.22
N LEU A 466 -0.01 10.61 -7.72
CA LEU A 466 -1.17 10.45 -8.60
C LEU A 466 -2.47 10.92 -7.93
N ILE A 467 -2.73 10.48 -6.70
CA ILE A 467 -3.92 10.90 -5.95
C ILE A 467 -3.94 12.42 -5.76
N PHE A 468 -2.79 13.01 -5.41
CA PHE A 468 -2.67 14.45 -5.20
C PHE A 468 -3.00 15.27 -6.45
N ILE A 469 -2.52 14.83 -7.63
CA ILE A 469 -2.83 15.46 -8.92
C ILE A 469 -4.35 15.58 -9.10
N PHE A 470 -5.10 14.50 -8.85
CA PHE A 470 -6.55 14.49 -9.01
C PHE A 470 -7.31 15.20 -7.88
N GLU A 471 -6.75 15.29 -6.67
CA GLU A 471 -7.30 16.15 -5.61
C GLU A 471 -7.20 17.65 -5.97
N VAL A 472 -6.16 18.04 -6.71
CA VAL A 472 -5.92 19.45 -7.11
C VAL A 472 -6.67 19.80 -8.40
N PHE A 473 -6.56 18.99 -9.45
CA PHE A 473 -7.14 19.27 -10.77
C PHE A 473 -8.53 18.65 -10.96
N ASN A 474 -9.37 18.69 -9.93
CA ASN A 474 -10.71 18.12 -10.01
C ASN A 474 -11.56 18.85 -11.08
N PRO A 475 -12.07 18.15 -12.11
CA PRO A 475 -12.83 18.80 -13.19
C PRO A 475 -14.12 19.45 -12.71
N LYS A 476 -14.68 19.04 -11.56
CA LYS A 476 -15.85 19.74 -10.98
C LYS A 476 -15.59 21.22 -10.75
N ASP A 477 -14.35 21.60 -10.43
CA ASP A 477 -13.96 23.00 -10.24
C ASP A 477 -13.76 23.71 -11.59
N CYS A 478 -13.41 22.99 -12.65
CA CYS A 478 -13.23 23.52 -14.01
C CYS A 478 -14.55 23.70 -14.77
N PHE A 479 -15.51 22.78 -14.60
CA PHE A 479 -16.85 22.86 -15.22
C PHE A 479 -17.86 23.67 -14.39
N ALA A 480 -17.50 24.03 -13.16
CA ALA A 480 -18.19 25.06 -12.39
C ALA A 480 -17.77 26.46 -12.88
N ILE A 481 -17.91 26.73 -14.17
CA ILE A 481 -17.96 28.10 -14.66
C ILE A 481 -19.20 28.71 -14.01
N LYS A 482 -19.00 29.49 -12.95
CA LYS A 482 -20.03 30.39 -12.44
C LYS A 482 -20.36 31.30 -13.60
N TYR A 483 -21.54 31.17 -14.18
CA TYR A 483 -22.16 32.26 -14.92
C TYR A 483 -22.32 33.40 -13.92
N THR A 484 -21.32 34.26 -13.80
CA THR A 484 -21.49 35.60 -13.27
C THR A 484 -22.50 36.27 -14.19
N LYS A 485 -23.72 36.44 -13.69
CA LYS A 485 -24.70 37.35 -14.28
C LYS A 485 -24.17 38.77 -14.18
#